data_AF-A0A1F6ERX5-F1
#
_entry.id   AF-A0A1F6ERX5-F1
#
_cell.length_a   1.000
_cell.length_b   1.000
_cell.length_c   1.000
_cell.angle_alpha   90.00
_cell.angle_beta   90.00
_cell.angle_gamma   90.00
#
_symmetry.space_group_name_H-M   'P 1'
#
loop_
_entity.id
_entity.type
_entity.pdbx_description
1 polymer ?
#
loop_
_entity_poly.entity_id
_entity_poly.type
_entity_poly.pdbx_seq_one_letter_code
_entity_poly.pdbx_strand_id
1 'polypeptide(L)' 'MPVVIGQDFDVAFIADGTTPEEENFQNFFFDINMLVILFPPYQVAPYSAGPQTLRIPLSDLSSILKSEYR' A
#
# COMPACT_ATOMS: atom_id res chain seq x y z
N MET A 1 14.59 6.25 -2.95
CA MET A 1 13.42 5.73 -2.21
C MET A 1 12.82 6.91 -1.45
N PRO A 2 11.49 7.16 -1.50
CA PRO A 2 10.92 8.27 -0.77
C PRO A 2 11.02 8.00 0.74
N VAL A 3 11.41 9.02 1.50
CA VAL A 3 11.51 8.97 2.95
C VAL A 3 10.10 8.97 3.52
N VAL A 4 9.68 7.85 4.11
CA VAL A 4 8.45 7.76 4.88
C VAL A 4 8.72 8.36 6.26
N ILE A 5 8.02 9.46 6.57
CA ILE A 5 8.21 10.27 7.78
C ILE A 5 7.45 9.60 8.95
N GLY A 6 8.17 9.14 9.97
CA GLY A 6 7.58 8.63 11.23
C GLY A 6 8.57 7.73 11.97
N GLN A 7 9.05 8.18 13.13
CA GLN A 7 10.01 7.44 13.94
C GLN A 7 9.29 6.39 14.78
N ASP A 8 9.17 5.18 14.24
CA ASP A 8 8.95 3.86 14.89
C ASP A 8 8.15 2.93 13.95
N PHE A 9 8.60 2.78 12.71
CA PHE A 9 8.11 1.71 11.85
C PHE A 9 8.91 0.46 12.14
N ASP A 10 8.23 -0.58 12.61
CA ASP A 10 8.83 -1.90 12.67
C ASP A 10 8.96 -2.44 11.23
N VAL A 11 10.20 -2.44 10.74
CA VAL A 11 10.54 -2.87 9.38
C VAL A 11 10.12 -4.33 9.16
N ALA A 12 10.06 -5.16 10.21
CA ALA A 12 9.62 -6.54 10.10
C ALA A 12 8.13 -6.62 9.73
N PHE A 13 7.27 -5.82 10.38
CA PHE A 13 5.85 -5.77 10.04
C PHE A 13 5.63 -5.36 8.58
N ILE A 14 6.35 -4.35 8.11
CA ILE A 14 6.24 -3.91 6.73
C ILE A 14 6.73 -5.00 5.78
N ALA A 15 7.89 -5.61 6.06
CA ALA A 15 8.45 -6.66 5.20
C ALA A 15 7.52 -7.87 5.08
N ASP A 16 6.94 -8.34 6.19
CA ASP A 16 6.04 -9.49 6.21
C ASP A 16 4.71 -9.16 5.51
N GLY A 17 4.11 -8.02 5.85
CA GLY A 17 2.82 -7.58 5.31
C GLY A 17 2.84 -7.07 3.87
N THR A 18 4.03 -6.96 3.25
CA THR A 18 4.22 -6.55 1.85
C THR A 18 4.94 -7.61 1.00
N THR A 19 5.03 -8.85 1.48
CA THR A 19 5.45 -9.99 0.65
C THR A 19 4.55 -10.11 -0.59
N PRO A 20 5.05 -10.60 -1.74
CA PRO A 20 4.32 -10.63 -3.03
C PRO A 20 3.25 -11.72 -3.08
N GLU A 21 2.52 -11.89 -1.98
CA GLU A 21 1.37 -12.76 -1.83
C GLU A 21 0.11 -11.97 -2.17
N GLU A 22 -0.84 -12.60 -2.88
CA GLU A 22 -2.09 -11.96 -3.28
C GLU A 22 -2.86 -11.40 -2.07
N GLU A 23 -2.84 -12.13 -0.96
CA GLU A 23 -3.43 -11.75 0.34
C GLU A 23 -3.04 -10.36 0.81
N ASN A 24 -1.80 -9.95 0.57
CA ASN A 24 -1.33 -8.67 1.08
C ASN A 24 -1.90 -7.46 0.36
N PHE A 25 -2.42 -7.65 -0.86
CA PHE A 25 -2.85 -6.57 -1.74
C PHE A 25 -4.29 -6.73 -2.23
N GLN A 26 -5.11 -7.59 -1.60
CA GLN A 26 -6.50 -7.83 -2.01
C GLN A 26 -7.42 -6.62 -1.79
N ASN A 27 -7.12 -5.80 -0.77
CA ASN A 27 -7.94 -4.67 -0.39
C ASN A 27 -7.42 -3.40 -1.06
N PHE A 28 -7.97 -3.08 -2.24
CA PHE A 28 -7.64 -1.84 -2.94
C PHE A 28 -8.86 -1.22 -3.61
N PHE A 29 -8.77 0.07 -3.91
CA PHE A 29 -9.76 0.79 -4.69
C PHE A 29 -9.10 1.93 -5.48
N PHE A 30 -9.80 2.45 -6.48
CA PHE A 30 -9.38 3.62 -7.22
C PHE A 30 -10.02 4.88 -6.61
N ASP A 31 -9.21 5.92 -6.40
CA ASP A 31 -9.64 7.24 -5.92
C ASP A 31 -8.96 8.30 -6.78
N ILE A 32 -9.73 9.08 -7.54
CA ILE A 32 -9.30 10.21 -8.39
C ILE A 32 -7.82 10.15 -8.82
N ASN A 33 -7.54 9.41 -9.90
CA ASN A 33 -6.19 9.22 -10.48
C ASN A 33 -5.17 8.53 -9.55
N MET A 34 -5.61 7.84 -8.50
CA MET A 34 -4.78 7.08 -7.58
C MET A 34 -5.30 5.64 -7.45
N LEU A 35 -4.36 4.70 -7.33
CA LEU A 35 -4.60 3.39 -6.74
C LEU A 35 -4.38 3.50 -5.22
N VAL A 36 -5.35 3.06 -4.45
CA VAL A 36 -5.30 3.09 -2.99
C VAL A 36 -5.32 1.67 -2.46
N ILE A 37 -4.25 1.26 -1.79
CA ILE A 37 -4.14 -0.04 -1.11
C ILE A 37 -4.40 0.16 0.37
N LEU A 38 -5.32 -0.63 0.93
CA LEU A 38 -5.71 -0.61 2.33
C LEU A 38 -5.13 -1.84 3.04
N PHE A 39 -4.23 -1.60 3.98
CA PHE A 39 -3.68 -2.62 4.86
C PHE A 39 -4.49 -2.68 6.16
N PRO A 40 -5.22 -3.78 6.45
CA PRO A 40 -5.85 -4.01 7.75
C PRO A 40 -4.84 -3.93 8.92
N PRO A 41 -5.33 -3.70 10.15
CA PRO A 41 -4.50 -3.72 11.35
C PRO A 41 -3.70 -5.04 11.49
N TYR A 42 -2.52 -4.98 12.08
CA TYR A 42 -1.54 -6.08 12.21
C TYR A 42 -0.83 -6.49 10.92
N GLN A 43 -1.25 -6.04 9.74
CA GLN A 43 -0.59 -6.46 8.52
C GLN A 43 0.77 -5.79 8.34
N VAL A 44 0.81 -4.45 8.37
CA VAL A 44 2.03 -3.66 8.17
C VAL A 44 2.39 -2.78 9.37
N ALA A 45 1.58 -2.83 10.43
CA ALA A 45 1.77 -2.07 11.65
C ALA A 45 1.00 -2.71 12.81
N PRO A 46 1.39 -2.44 14.08
CA PRO A 46 0.63 -2.85 15.25
C PRO A 46 -0.81 -2.31 15.22
N TYR A 47 -1.72 -2.99 15.90
CA TYR A 47 -3.13 -2.59 15.96
C TYR A 47 -3.39 -1.17 16.46
N SER A 48 -2.55 -0.67 17.39
CA SER A 48 -2.65 0.69 17.91
C SER A 48 -2.46 1.77 16.84
N ALA A 49 -1.78 1.46 15.73
CA ALA A 49 -1.62 2.37 14.60
C ALA A 49 -2.87 2.40 13.69
N GLY A 50 -3.80 1.46 13.86
CA GLY A 50 -4.98 1.31 13.00
C GLY A 50 -4.63 0.85 11.57
N PRO A 51 -5.63 0.79 10.67
CA PRO A 51 -5.42 0.46 9.27
C PRO A 51 -4.49 1.47 8.58
N GLN A 52 -3.61 0.98 7.71
CA GLN A 52 -2.69 1.83 6.95
C GLN A 52 -3.12 1.91 5.49
N THR A 53 -2.85 3.04 4.85
CA THR A 53 -3.26 3.27 3.46
C THR A 53 -2.08 3.73 2.63
N LEU A 54 -1.81 3.04 1.52
CA LEU A 54 -0.82 3.44 0.53
C LEU A 54 -1.53 4.02 -0.70
N ARG A 55 -1.15 5.23 -1.09
CA ARG A 55 -1.71 5.93 -2.25
C ARG A 55 -0.65 6.03 -3.34
N ILE A 56 -0.95 5.47 -4.51
CA ILE A 56 -0.03 5.43 -5.65
C ILE A 56 -0.69 6.15 -6.84
N PRO A 57 -0.06 7.18 -7.43
CA PRO A 57 -0.56 7.80 -8.65
C PRO A 57 -0.66 6.81 -9.82
N LEU A 58 -1.76 6.83 -10.57
CA LEU A 58 -1.91 5.97 -11.76
C LEU A 58 -0.88 6.31 -12.85
N SER A 59 -0.36 7.53 -12.86
CA SER A 59 0.76 7.94 -13.72
C SER A 59 1.99 7.05 -13.54
N ASP A 60 2.28 6.67 -12.30
CA ASP A 60 3.46 5.89 -11.92
C ASP A 60 3.28 4.42 -12.29
N LEU A 61 2.03 3.98 -12.44
CA LEU A 61 1.65 2.63 -12.84
C LEU A 61 1.32 2.51 -14.34
N SER A 62 1.51 3.58 -15.11
CA SER A 62 1.12 3.63 -16.52
C SER A 62 1.71 2.49 -17.35
N SER A 63 2.92 2.02 -17.05
CA SER A 63 3.57 0.89 -17.74
C SER A 63 2.95 -0.48 -17.45
N ILE A 64 2.19 -0.62 -16.37
CA ILE A 64 1.64 -1.90 -15.88
C ILE A 64 0.10 -1.93 -16.02
N LEU A 65 -0.55 -0.77 -15.88
CA LEU A 65 -1.99 -0.63 -16.06
C LEU A 65 -2.38 -0.82 -17.51
N LYS A 66 -3.47 -1.55 -17.72
CA LYS A 66 -4.15 -1.61 -19.03
C LYS A 66 -4.55 -0.21 -19.45
N SER A 67 -4.56 0.03 -20.77
CA SER A 67 -4.91 1.35 -21.32
C SER A 67 -6.30 1.85 -20.94
N GLU A 68 -7.21 0.95 -20.55
CA GLU A 68 -8.58 1.27 -20.12
C GLU A 68 -8.66 1.90 -18.70
N TYR A 69 -7.58 1.82 -17.91
CA TYR A 69 -7.48 2.36 -16.54
C TYR A 69 -6.40 3.44 -16.39
N ARG A 70 -5.87 3.96 -17.50
CA ARG A 70 -4.94 5.10 -17.50
C ARG A 70 -5.68 6.43 -17.39
#